data_AF-A0A0T5VKP5-F1
#
_entry.id   AF-A0A0T5VKP5-F1
#
_cell.length_a   1.000
_cell.length_b   1.000
_cell.length_c   1.000
_cell.angle_alpha   90.00
_cell.angle_beta   90.00
_cell.angle_gamma   90.00
#
_symmetry.space_group_name_H-M   'P 1'
#
loop_
_entity.id
_entity.type
_entity.pdbx_description
1 polymer ?
#
loop_
_entity_poly.entity_id
_entity_poly.type
_entity_poly.pdbx_seq_one_letter_code
_entity_poly.pdbx_strand_id
1 'polypeptide(L)'
;MQTANLNVRDLPVEDLRELGLFREGEITLPKKDIDALLSGMRTGLVRLNDINHNGLEIKEMSVKLSLTKNAQGKAELLIHPVYKQSNLPSIISRQEGDDLLTGLKANLIKETIENGQQKKLLVEYDWDTREFIVTDTSRLRVPEMINGMPLTPYQKERFGSGRQIEMPDGTTFQASSTTPDGIRSNRLALVVSLLMDGGLSYLLLTGLKAMVGDRGLLPQKDERNENYHKALQAAAAQKSTVKDAEEKNSSISNNNDYSRGYGRSGVSR
;
A
#
# COMPACT_ATOMS: atom_id res chain seq x y z
N MET A 1 -4.26 -13.62 -12.98
CA MET A 1 -3.58 -14.16 -11.77
C MET A 1 -4.31 -13.62 -10.54
N GLN A 2 -4.61 -14.47 -9.56
CA GLN A 2 -5.31 -14.06 -8.34
C GLN A 2 -4.48 -13.06 -7.54
N THR A 3 -5.03 -11.86 -7.33
CA THR A 3 -4.63 -10.90 -6.30
C THR A 3 -4.92 -11.48 -4.92
N ALA A 4 -4.14 -12.48 -4.49
CA ALA A 4 -4.15 -12.87 -3.10
C ALA A 4 -3.43 -11.77 -2.33
N ASN A 5 -4.21 -10.92 -1.63
CA ASN A 5 -3.72 -10.03 -0.58
C ASN A 5 -2.74 -10.81 0.29
N LEU A 6 -1.51 -10.30 0.44
CA LEU A 6 -0.56 -10.90 1.35
C LEU A 6 -1.07 -10.67 2.78
N ASN A 7 -0.90 -11.67 3.63
CA ASN A 7 -1.14 -11.55 5.06
C ASN A 7 0.16 -11.15 5.76
N VAL A 8 0.05 -10.63 6.99
CA VAL A 8 1.22 -10.33 7.83
C VAL A 8 2.16 -11.55 7.98
N ARG A 9 1.60 -12.76 7.99
CA ARG A 9 2.35 -14.02 8.06
C ARG A 9 3.15 -14.33 6.80
N ASP A 10 2.78 -13.72 5.68
CA ASP A 10 3.47 -13.89 4.40
C ASP A 10 4.67 -12.94 4.25
N LEU A 11 4.90 -12.02 5.21
CA LEU A 11 6.03 -11.11 5.18
C LEU A 11 7.35 -11.91 5.26
N PRO A 12 8.36 -11.58 4.43
CA PRO A 12 9.66 -12.25 4.47
C PRO A 12 10.47 -11.75 5.69
N VAL A 13 10.23 -12.37 6.84
CA VAL A 13 10.82 -11.95 8.14
C VAL A 13 12.34 -11.94 8.11
N GLU A 14 12.98 -12.90 7.44
CA GLU A 14 14.45 -12.96 7.37
C GLU A 14 15.02 -11.79 6.55
N ASP A 15 14.45 -11.48 5.38
CA ASP A 15 14.85 -10.30 4.59
C ASP A 15 14.69 -9.00 5.40
N LEU A 16 13.57 -8.87 6.14
CA LEU A 16 13.33 -7.71 7.01
C LEU A 16 14.36 -7.64 8.15
N ARG A 17 14.78 -8.77 8.71
CA ARG A 17 15.81 -8.84 9.75
C ARG A 17 17.18 -8.42 9.21
N GLU A 18 17.55 -8.88 8.01
CA GLU A 18 18.82 -8.48 7.35
C GLU A 18 18.89 -6.97 7.09
N LEU A 19 17.76 -6.33 6.80
CA LEU A 19 17.67 -4.87 6.65
C LEU A 19 17.54 -4.12 7.98
N GLY A 20 17.60 -4.83 9.11
CA GLY A 20 17.44 -4.26 10.45
C GLY A 20 16.02 -3.78 10.75
N LEU A 21 15.03 -4.15 9.92
CA LEU A 21 13.62 -3.76 10.03
C LEU A 21 12.79 -4.72 10.89
N PHE A 22 13.39 -5.83 11.34
CA PHE A 22 12.82 -6.76 12.29
C PHE A 22 13.78 -6.96 13.47
N ARG A 23 13.36 -6.58 14.67
CA ARG A 23 14.17 -6.68 15.91
C ARG A 23 13.27 -7.07 17.07
N GLU A 24 13.78 -7.90 17.99
CA GLU A 24 13.06 -8.30 19.21
C GLU A 24 11.68 -8.95 18.97
N GLY A 25 11.47 -9.55 17.79
CA GLY A 25 10.20 -10.19 17.43
C GLY A 25 9.19 -9.24 16.77
N GLU A 26 9.54 -7.97 16.57
CA GLU A 26 8.65 -6.95 16.02
C GLU A 26 9.20 -6.34 14.71
N ILE A 27 8.26 -5.97 13.82
CA ILE A 27 8.56 -5.19 12.62
C ILE A 27 8.59 -3.71 13.00
N THR A 28 9.68 -3.03 12.65
CA THR A 28 9.91 -1.61 12.99
C THR A 28 9.29 -0.62 11.99
N LEU A 29 8.74 -1.12 10.87
CA LEU A 29 8.06 -0.30 9.88
C LEU A 29 6.75 0.28 10.46
N PRO A 30 6.39 1.53 10.12
CA PRO A 30 5.07 2.08 10.42
C PRO A 30 3.97 1.18 9.86
N LYS A 31 2.84 1.09 10.58
CA LYS A 31 1.68 0.29 10.14
C LYS A 31 1.25 0.62 8.70
N LYS A 32 1.26 1.89 8.33
CA LYS A 32 0.96 2.37 6.96
C LYS A 32 1.84 1.71 5.89
N ASP A 33 3.13 1.54 6.18
CA ASP A 33 4.08 0.90 5.26
C ASP A 33 3.91 -0.62 5.23
N ILE A 34 3.58 -1.24 6.36
CA ILE A 34 3.20 -2.67 6.39
C ILE A 34 1.96 -2.91 5.53
N ASP A 35 0.90 -2.11 5.72
CA ASP A 35 -0.33 -2.21 4.95
C ASP A 35 -0.06 -1.98 3.44
N ALA A 36 0.83 -1.05 3.09
CA ALA A 36 1.28 -0.83 1.72
C ALA A 36 1.94 -2.08 1.13
N LEU A 37 2.91 -2.68 1.82
CA LEU A 37 3.58 -3.92 1.38
C LEU A 37 2.57 -5.05 1.15
N LEU A 38 1.66 -5.27 2.10
CA LEU A 38 0.64 -6.32 2.02
C LEU A 38 -0.34 -6.09 0.87
N SER A 39 -0.58 -4.82 0.53
CA SER A 39 -1.43 -4.45 -0.60
C SER A 39 -0.73 -4.54 -1.97
N GLY A 40 0.58 -4.82 -1.98
CA GLY A 40 1.43 -4.87 -3.17
C GLY A 40 1.91 -3.49 -3.64
N MET A 41 1.78 -2.47 -2.80
CA MET A 41 2.28 -1.11 -3.01
C MET A 41 3.70 -0.95 -2.45
N ARG A 42 4.33 0.20 -2.73
CA ARG A 42 5.62 0.57 -2.16
C ARG A 42 5.45 1.31 -0.84
N THR A 43 6.39 1.14 0.09
CA THR A 43 6.47 1.93 1.32
C THR A 43 6.81 3.39 1.05
N GLY A 44 6.75 4.22 2.10
CA GLY A 44 7.47 5.50 2.14
C GLY A 44 8.99 5.28 2.12
N LEU A 45 9.75 6.37 2.13
CA LEU A 45 11.20 6.28 2.32
C LEU A 45 11.49 5.75 3.73
N VAL A 46 12.10 4.57 3.77
CA VAL A 46 12.57 3.90 4.97
C VAL A 46 14.07 4.15 5.08
N ARG A 47 14.51 4.62 6.24
CA ARG A 47 15.93 4.78 6.57
C ARG A 47 16.45 3.48 7.17
N LEU A 48 17.33 2.82 6.44
CA LEU A 48 18.06 1.66 6.91
C LEU A 48 19.38 2.12 7.53
N ASN A 49 19.78 1.50 8.62
CA ASN A 49 21.04 1.79 9.31
C ASN A 49 21.82 0.50 9.52
N ASP A 50 23.14 0.61 9.49
CA ASP A 50 24.10 -0.46 9.81
C ASP A 50 23.81 -1.77 9.03
N ILE A 51 23.54 -1.64 7.72
CA ILE A 51 23.33 -2.80 6.87
C ILE A 51 24.67 -3.48 6.65
N ASN A 52 24.72 -4.76 6.99
CA ASN A 52 25.88 -5.59 6.79
C ASN A 52 25.50 -6.78 5.93
N HIS A 53 26.03 -6.82 4.71
CA HIS A 53 25.80 -7.92 3.79
C HIS A 53 27.06 -8.22 2.98
N ASN A 54 27.51 -9.47 2.99
CA ASN A 54 28.70 -9.94 2.26
C ASN A 54 29.97 -9.10 2.47
N GLY A 55 30.19 -8.58 3.70
CA GLY A 55 31.36 -7.76 4.03
C GLY A 55 31.29 -6.31 3.55
N LEU A 56 30.19 -5.91 2.94
CA LEU A 56 29.87 -4.52 2.63
C LEU A 56 29.10 -3.91 3.81
N GLU A 57 29.69 -2.91 4.45
CA GLU A 57 29.06 -2.15 5.53
C GLU A 57 28.50 -0.84 4.97
N ILE A 58 27.17 -0.71 4.98
CA ILE A 58 26.46 0.52 4.65
C ILE A 58 25.94 1.11 5.95
N LYS A 59 26.55 2.21 6.39
CA LYS A 59 26.12 2.93 7.61
C LYS A 59 24.67 3.35 7.54
N GLU A 60 24.25 3.86 6.38
CA GLU A 60 22.91 4.35 6.18
C GLU A 60 22.53 4.33 4.70
N MET A 61 21.28 3.97 4.41
CA MET A 61 20.66 4.23 3.12
C MET A 61 19.17 4.49 3.26
N SER A 62 18.62 5.32 2.38
CA SER A 62 17.18 5.49 2.24
C SER A 62 16.66 4.65 1.08
N VAL A 63 15.59 3.90 1.32
CA VAL A 63 14.98 3.01 0.32
C VAL A 63 13.46 3.09 0.37
N LYS A 64 12.79 2.71 -0.70
CA LYS A 64 11.43 2.18 -0.62
C LYS A 64 11.48 0.65 -0.70
N LEU A 65 10.45 0.01 -0.18
CA LEU A 65 10.31 -1.45 -0.21
C LEU A 65 9.01 -1.82 -0.93
N SER A 66 8.99 -2.96 -1.61
CA SER A 66 7.76 -3.58 -2.11
C SER A 66 7.85 -5.10 -2.01
N LEU A 67 6.70 -5.78 -2.09
CA LEU A 67 6.65 -7.24 -2.18
C LEU A 67 6.28 -7.69 -3.60
N THR A 68 6.92 -8.78 -4.03
CA THR A 68 6.49 -9.57 -5.18
C THR A 68 6.33 -11.03 -4.78
N LYS A 69 5.61 -11.82 -5.59
CA LYS A 69 5.59 -13.28 -5.42
C LYS A 69 6.55 -13.90 -6.43
N ASN A 70 7.37 -14.84 -5.97
CA ASN A 70 8.24 -15.61 -6.84
C ASN A 70 7.51 -16.75 -7.54
N ALA A 71 8.24 -17.54 -8.33
CA ALA A 71 7.68 -18.66 -9.10
C ALA A 71 6.99 -19.72 -8.21
N GLN A 72 7.40 -19.84 -6.95
CA GLN A 72 6.83 -20.73 -5.94
C GLN A 72 5.68 -20.08 -5.16
N GLY A 73 5.31 -18.83 -5.49
CA GLY A 73 4.24 -18.09 -4.83
C GLY A 73 4.63 -17.48 -3.48
N LYS A 74 5.88 -17.60 -3.04
CA LYS A 74 6.40 -17.00 -1.80
C LYS A 74 6.66 -15.51 -2.01
N ALA A 75 6.37 -14.70 -1.00
CA ALA A 75 6.69 -13.28 -1.03
C ALA A 75 8.21 -13.05 -0.95
N GLU A 76 8.70 -12.13 -1.78
CA GLU A 76 10.08 -11.66 -1.82
C GLU A 76 10.10 -10.14 -1.65
N LEU A 77 11.05 -9.66 -0.85
CA LEU A 77 11.25 -8.24 -0.61
C LEU A 77 12.10 -7.62 -1.72
N LEU A 78 11.57 -6.58 -2.36
CA LEU A 78 12.31 -5.77 -3.32
C LEU A 78 12.71 -4.44 -2.67
N ILE A 79 13.97 -4.07 -2.87
CA ILE A 79 14.58 -2.85 -2.34
C ILE A 79 14.75 -1.85 -3.48
N HIS A 80 14.19 -0.66 -3.30
CA HIS A 80 14.25 0.44 -4.26
C HIS A 80 15.08 1.58 -3.67
N PRO A 81 16.41 1.61 -3.89
CA PRO A 81 17.26 2.66 -3.35
C PRO A 81 17.01 4.00 -4.03
N VAL A 82 17.53 5.09 -3.44
CA VAL A 82 17.61 6.38 -4.13
C VAL A 82 18.70 6.32 -5.19
N TYR A 83 18.30 6.17 -6.46
CA TYR A 83 19.22 6.06 -7.58
C TYR A 83 19.89 7.41 -7.89
N LYS A 84 21.16 7.37 -8.31
CA LYS A 84 21.85 8.58 -8.81
C LYS A 84 21.29 9.02 -10.16
N GLN A 85 20.97 8.05 -11.03
CA GLN A 85 20.43 8.24 -12.37
C GLN A 85 19.31 7.24 -12.60
N SER A 86 18.20 7.71 -13.16
CA SER A 86 17.04 6.88 -13.48
C SER A 86 17.26 6.10 -14.78
N ASN A 87 16.92 4.81 -14.78
CA ASN A 87 16.89 4.02 -16.00
C ASN A 87 15.55 4.22 -16.72
N LEU A 88 15.59 4.72 -17.95
CA LEU A 88 14.39 4.92 -18.77
C LEU A 88 13.83 3.56 -19.23
N PRO A 89 12.56 3.23 -18.93
CA PRO A 89 11.93 2.02 -19.45
C PRO A 89 11.83 2.04 -20.97
N SER A 90 12.09 0.91 -21.62
CA SER A 90 12.03 0.79 -23.09
C SER A 90 10.64 1.05 -23.69
N ILE A 91 9.59 1.00 -22.87
CA ILE A 91 8.20 1.22 -23.30
C ILE A 91 7.82 2.70 -23.45
N ILE A 92 8.67 3.62 -22.98
CA ILE A 92 8.47 5.07 -23.13
C ILE A 92 9.65 5.69 -23.88
N SER A 93 9.36 6.76 -24.62
CA SER A 93 10.39 7.57 -25.27
C SER A 93 11.13 8.45 -24.28
N ARG A 94 12.28 9.01 -24.68
CA ARG A 94 13.01 9.99 -23.86
C ARG A 94 12.15 11.20 -23.50
N GLN A 95 11.45 11.77 -24.49
CA GLN A 95 10.56 12.92 -24.25
C GLN A 95 9.46 12.59 -23.22
N GLU A 96 8.85 11.42 -23.34
CA GLU A 96 7.86 10.96 -22.36
C GLU A 96 8.45 10.76 -20.96
N GLY A 97 9.69 10.27 -20.88
CA GLY A 97 10.44 10.21 -19.62
C GLY A 97 10.69 11.60 -19.03
N ASP A 98 11.08 12.56 -19.86
CA ASP A 98 11.31 13.95 -19.45
C ASP A 98 10.00 14.62 -18.99
N ASP A 99 8.88 14.36 -19.66
CA ASP A 99 7.55 14.84 -19.25
C ASP A 99 7.18 14.32 -17.85
N LEU A 100 7.45 13.05 -17.54
CA LEU A 100 7.22 12.47 -16.21
C LEU A 100 8.19 13.04 -15.17
N LEU A 101 9.48 13.15 -15.49
CA LEU A 101 10.52 13.63 -14.58
C LEU A 101 10.29 15.09 -14.16
N THR A 102 9.87 15.93 -15.11
CA THR A 102 9.57 17.36 -14.88
C THR A 102 8.20 17.58 -14.24
N GLY A 103 7.33 16.56 -14.23
CA GLY A 103 5.97 16.65 -13.73
C GLY A 103 4.96 17.19 -14.75
N LEU A 104 5.38 17.48 -15.98
CA LEU A 104 4.45 17.85 -17.07
C LEU A 104 3.35 16.81 -17.27
N LYS A 105 3.65 15.54 -16.97
CA LYS A 105 2.64 14.48 -16.83
C LYS A 105 2.83 13.78 -15.50
N ALA A 106 1.72 13.50 -14.81
CA ALA A 106 1.74 12.71 -13.59
C ALA A 106 2.02 11.22 -13.88
N ASN A 107 1.53 10.73 -15.01
CA ASN A 107 1.69 9.36 -15.47
C ASN A 107 1.46 9.24 -16.98
N LEU A 108 1.79 8.07 -17.53
CA LEU A 108 1.49 7.65 -18.89
C LEU A 108 0.78 6.31 -18.86
N ILE A 109 -0.11 6.07 -19.83
CA ILE A 109 -0.67 4.75 -20.10
C ILE A 109 -0.04 4.19 -21.38
N LYS A 110 0.53 3.00 -21.27
CA LYS A 110 1.08 2.23 -22.39
C LYS A 110 0.32 0.92 -22.52
N GLU A 111 0.17 0.47 -23.75
CA GLU A 111 -0.44 -0.82 -24.03
C GLU A 111 0.62 -1.78 -24.54
N THR A 112 0.55 -3.03 -24.09
CA THR A 112 1.42 -4.12 -24.55
C THR A 112 0.61 -5.41 -24.68
N ILE A 113 1.20 -6.41 -25.35
CA ILE A 113 0.63 -7.74 -25.44
C ILE A 113 1.59 -8.69 -24.72
N GLU A 114 1.08 -9.37 -23.69
CA GLU A 114 1.83 -10.38 -22.95
C GLU A 114 0.99 -11.66 -22.90
N ASN A 115 1.55 -12.78 -23.35
CA ASN A 115 0.85 -14.08 -23.45
C ASN A 115 -0.49 -14.00 -24.22
N GLY A 116 -0.55 -13.18 -25.27
CA GLY A 116 -1.76 -12.98 -26.08
C GLY A 116 -2.84 -12.12 -25.42
N GLN A 117 -2.61 -11.58 -24.22
CA GLN A 117 -3.53 -10.67 -23.53
C GLN A 117 -3.03 -9.23 -23.63
N GLN A 118 -3.94 -8.31 -23.97
CA GLN A 118 -3.65 -6.89 -23.93
C GLN A 118 -3.54 -6.43 -22.47
N LYS A 119 -2.42 -5.79 -22.14
CA LYS A 119 -2.17 -5.19 -20.83
C LYS A 119 -2.05 -3.68 -20.97
N LYS A 120 -2.65 -2.97 -20.04
CA LYS A 120 -2.47 -1.54 -19.84
C LYS A 120 -1.48 -1.33 -18.70
N LEU A 121 -0.46 -0.55 -18.96
CA LEU A 121 0.65 -0.27 -18.05
C LEU A 121 0.64 1.22 -17.71
N LEU A 122 0.55 1.51 -16.42
CA LEU A 122 0.76 2.83 -15.84
C LEU A 122 2.25 3.05 -15.63
N VAL A 123 2.80 4.09 -16.25
CA VAL A 123 4.19 4.50 -16.06
C VAL A 123 4.22 5.80 -15.28
N GLU A 124 4.93 5.80 -14.15
CA GLU A 124 5.10 6.94 -13.25
C GLU A 124 6.59 7.20 -13.00
N TYR A 125 6.93 8.41 -12.58
CA TYR A 125 8.25 8.71 -12.03
C TYR A 125 8.15 8.88 -10.50
N ASP A 126 8.98 8.16 -9.76
CA ASP A 126 9.09 8.28 -8.33
C ASP A 126 10.26 9.21 -7.97
N TRP A 127 9.95 10.45 -7.61
CA TRP A 127 10.96 11.44 -7.21
C TRP A 127 11.72 11.07 -5.94
N ASP A 128 11.16 10.22 -5.07
CA ASP A 128 11.86 9.81 -3.85
C ASP A 128 13.04 8.90 -4.17
N THR A 129 12.84 7.93 -5.08
CA THR A 129 13.85 6.94 -5.47
C THR A 129 14.57 7.27 -6.78
N ARG A 130 14.08 8.27 -7.52
CA ARG A 130 14.54 8.62 -8.88
C ARG A 130 14.44 7.44 -9.84
N GLU A 131 13.28 6.80 -9.85
CA GLU A 131 13.00 5.59 -10.60
C GLU A 131 11.72 5.73 -11.41
N PHE A 132 11.68 5.13 -12.59
CA PHE A 132 10.42 4.96 -13.32
C PHE A 132 9.73 3.67 -12.86
N ILE A 133 8.48 3.79 -12.44
CA ILE A 133 7.65 2.67 -11.98
C ILE A 133 6.69 2.28 -13.10
N VAL A 134 6.66 1.00 -13.45
CA VAL A 134 5.70 0.43 -14.40
C VAL A 134 4.75 -0.51 -13.65
N THR A 135 3.46 -0.19 -13.68
CA THR A 135 2.42 -0.96 -12.99
C THR A 135 1.37 -1.45 -13.98
N ASP A 136 1.03 -2.74 -13.91
CA ASP A 136 -0.17 -3.26 -14.60
C ASP A 136 -1.43 -2.66 -13.97
N THR A 137 -2.24 -1.94 -14.75
CA THR A 137 -3.41 -1.21 -14.24
C THR A 137 -4.46 -2.14 -13.63
N SER A 138 -4.48 -3.43 -14.00
CA SER A 138 -5.37 -4.42 -13.39
C SER A 138 -5.08 -4.66 -11.91
N ARG A 139 -3.92 -4.24 -11.41
CA ARG A 139 -3.52 -4.32 -9.99
C ARG A 139 -4.00 -3.13 -9.16
N LEU A 140 -4.49 -2.06 -9.80
CA LEU A 140 -4.94 -0.87 -9.09
C LEU A 140 -6.28 -1.14 -8.40
N ARG A 141 -6.35 -0.80 -7.11
CA ARG A 141 -7.58 -0.92 -6.32
C ARG A 141 -8.44 0.32 -6.53
N VAL A 142 -9.54 0.16 -7.23
CA VAL A 142 -10.47 1.26 -7.53
C VAL A 142 -11.42 1.46 -6.34
N PRO A 143 -11.48 2.68 -5.74
CA PRO A 143 -12.44 2.99 -4.69
C PRO A 143 -13.88 2.89 -5.18
N GLU A 144 -14.77 2.49 -4.27
CA GLU A 144 -16.21 2.58 -4.45
C GLU A 144 -16.70 4.01 -4.14
N MET A 145 -16.16 4.61 -3.07
CA MET A 145 -16.46 5.98 -2.66
C MET A 145 -15.22 6.72 -2.16
N ILE A 146 -15.26 8.06 -2.29
CA ILE A 146 -14.31 9.00 -1.68
C ILE A 146 -15.11 10.00 -0.85
N ASN A 147 -14.75 10.16 0.42
CA ASN A 147 -15.45 11.01 1.38
C ASN A 147 -16.97 10.76 1.36
N GLY A 148 -17.36 9.49 1.27
CA GLY A 148 -18.78 9.07 1.26
C GLY A 148 -19.53 9.35 -0.03
N MET A 149 -18.87 9.94 -1.04
CA MET A 149 -19.47 10.15 -2.37
C MET A 149 -19.10 9.00 -3.31
N PRO A 150 -20.09 8.37 -3.98
CA PRO A 150 -19.83 7.26 -4.90
C PRO A 150 -19.13 7.71 -6.17
N LEU A 151 -18.18 6.88 -6.63
CA LEU A 151 -17.59 7.04 -7.96
C LEU A 151 -18.55 6.51 -9.02
N THR A 152 -18.80 7.33 -10.04
CA THR A 152 -19.52 6.90 -11.24
C THR A 152 -18.72 5.84 -12.01
N PRO A 153 -19.35 5.00 -12.85
CA PRO A 153 -18.63 4.03 -13.69
C PRO A 153 -17.51 4.68 -14.52
N TYR A 154 -17.75 5.87 -15.06
CA TYR A 154 -16.75 6.63 -15.80
C TYR A 154 -15.58 7.08 -14.92
N GLN A 155 -15.84 7.56 -13.70
CA GLN A 155 -14.78 7.92 -12.76
C GLN A 155 -13.96 6.69 -12.32
N LYS A 156 -14.61 5.54 -12.12
CA LYS A 156 -13.92 4.27 -11.82
C LYS A 156 -12.99 3.84 -12.96
N GLU A 157 -13.45 3.90 -14.19
CA GLU A 157 -12.64 3.58 -15.38
C GLU A 157 -11.45 4.54 -15.55
N ARG A 158 -11.69 5.84 -15.32
CA ARG A 158 -10.61 6.85 -15.33
C ARG A 158 -9.60 6.63 -14.22
N PHE A 159 -10.05 6.38 -12.99
CA PHE A 159 -9.14 6.10 -11.87
C PHE A 159 -8.32 4.82 -12.13
N GLY A 160 -8.98 3.76 -12.60
CA GLY A 160 -8.33 2.50 -12.99
C GLY A 160 -7.34 2.64 -14.16
N SER A 161 -7.41 3.73 -14.91
CA SER A 161 -6.43 4.10 -15.95
C SER A 161 -5.48 5.21 -15.49
N GLY A 162 -5.31 5.41 -14.18
CA GLY A 162 -4.39 6.39 -13.59
C GLY A 162 -4.78 7.85 -13.81
N ARG A 163 -5.95 8.13 -14.39
CA ARG A 163 -6.39 9.50 -14.69
C ARG A 163 -6.92 10.18 -13.45
N GLN A 164 -6.68 11.49 -13.36
CA GLN A 164 -7.25 12.33 -12.33
C GLN A 164 -8.77 12.36 -12.39
N ILE A 165 -9.36 12.30 -11.19
CA ILE A 165 -10.78 12.45 -10.89
C ILE A 165 -10.98 13.72 -10.06
N GLU A 166 -12.09 14.41 -10.29
CA GLU A 166 -12.57 15.51 -9.46
C GLU A 166 -13.98 15.17 -8.94
N MET A 167 -14.19 15.44 -7.65
CA MET A 167 -15.46 15.27 -6.97
C MET A 167 -16.18 16.62 -6.82
N PRO A 168 -17.51 16.63 -6.62
CA PRO A 168 -18.29 17.87 -6.47
C PRO A 168 -17.82 18.80 -5.34
N ASP A 169 -17.14 18.27 -4.32
CA ASP A 169 -16.59 19.03 -3.18
C ASP A 169 -15.17 19.59 -3.43
N GLY A 170 -14.72 19.55 -4.68
CA GLY A 170 -13.38 19.98 -5.11
C GLY A 170 -12.26 19.01 -4.70
N THR A 171 -12.57 17.84 -4.15
CA THR A 171 -11.57 16.80 -3.93
C THR A 171 -11.11 16.23 -5.26
N THR A 172 -9.81 16.33 -5.52
CA THR A 172 -9.18 15.74 -6.70
C THR A 172 -8.18 14.67 -6.29
N PHE A 173 -8.15 13.57 -7.04
CA PHE A 173 -7.29 12.44 -6.72
C PHE A 173 -7.02 11.57 -7.95
N GLN A 174 -5.97 10.75 -7.87
CA GLN A 174 -5.59 9.78 -8.90
C GLN A 174 -4.88 8.59 -8.26
N ALA A 175 -4.90 7.44 -8.95
CA ALA A 175 -4.09 6.29 -8.56
C ALA A 175 -2.58 6.63 -8.66
N SER A 176 -1.77 6.08 -7.76
CA SER A 176 -0.32 6.17 -7.83
C SER A 176 0.37 5.05 -7.08
N SER A 177 1.14 4.23 -7.80
CA SER A 177 1.97 3.16 -7.24
C SER A 177 3.25 3.68 -6.58
N THR A 178 3.55 4.96 -6.74
CA THR A 178 4.70 5.64 -6.11
C THR A 178 4.45 5.94 -4.62
N THR A 179 3.22 5.75 -4.15
CA THR A 179 2.77 6.13 -2.80
C THR A 179 2.26 4.93 -2.00
N PRO A 180 2.45 4.89 -0.66
CA PRO A 180 1.96 3.81 0.18
C PRO A 180 0.45 3.63 0.14
N ASP A 181 -0.28 4.73 0.04
CA ASP A 181 -1.75 4.75 0.04
C ASP A 181 -2.34 4.36 -1.32
N GLY A 182 -1.50 4.17 -2.36
CA GLY A 182 -1.94 3.92 -3.73
C GLY A 182 -2.63 5.11 -4.41
N ILE A 183 -2.66 6.29 -3.76
CA ILE A 183 -3.42 7.47 -4.18
C ILE A 183 -2.61 8.76 -3.93
N ARG A 184 -2.69 9.68 -4.89
CA ARG A 184 -2.33 11.10 -4.71
C ARG A 184 -3.58 11.97 -4.70
N SER A 185 -3.57 13.05 -3.92
CA SER A 185 -4.73 13.94 -3.80
C SER A 185 -4.35 15.39 -3.49
N ASN A 186 -5.25 16.33 -3.80
CA ASN A 186 -5.19 17.70 -3.30
C ASN A 186 -5.59 17.82 -1.81
N ARG A 187 -6.04 16.74 -1.17
CA ARG A 187 -6.35 16.66 0.27
C ARG A 187 -5.29 15.85 1.01
N LEU A 188 -4.97 16.22 2.26
CA LEU A 188 -4.06 15.45 3.12
C LEU A 188 -4.66 14.17 3.68
N ALA A 189 -5.99 14.09 3.75
CA ALA A 189 -6.71 12.94 4.24
C ALA A 189 -7.96 12.67 3.40
N LEU A 190 -8.28 11.39 3.22
CA LEU A 190 -9.48 10.92 2.54
C LEU A 190 -10.06 9.73 3.31
N VAL A 191 -11.39 9.63 3.33
CA VAL A 191 -12.07 8.39 3.69
C VAL A 191 -12.43 7.68 2.40
N VAL A 192 -11.84 6.51 2.15
CA VAL A 192 -12.10 5.73 0.94
C VAL A 192 -12.82 4.44 1.29
N SER A 193 -13.67 3.96 0.39
CA SER A 193 -14.25 2.63 0.53
C SER A 193 -13.82 1.72 -0.61
N LEU A 194 -13.59 0.44 -0.29
CA LEU A 194 -13.18 -0.59 -1.23
C LEU A 194 -14.09 -1.80 -1.07
N LEU A 195 -14.40 -2.47 -2.18
CA LEU A 195 -15.06 -3.77 -2.14
C LEU A 195 -14.01 -4.84 -1.78
N MET A 196 -14.16 -5.45 -0.61
CA MET A 196 -13.25 -6.48 -0.08
C MET A 196 -14.07 -7.62 0.53
N ASP A 197 -13.73 -8.86 0.18
CA ASP A 197 -14.32 -10.07 0.78
C ASP A 197 -15.86 -10.13 0.73
N GLY A 198 -16.46 -9.56 -0.32
CA GLY A 198 -17.91 -9.52 -0.53
C GLY A 198 -18.64 -8.39 0.20
N GLY A 199 -17.91 -7.49 0.88
CA GLY A 199 -18.46 -6.35 1.61
C GLY A 199 -17.72 -5.04 1.34
N LEU A 200 -18.30 -3.93 1.80
CA LEU A 200 -17.69 -2.62 1.68
C LEU A 200 -16.82 -2.33 2.91
N SER A 201 -15.51 -2.17 2.70
CA SER A 201 -14.54 -1.81 3.72
C SER A 201 -14.14 -0.34 3.62
N TYR A 202 -13.96 0.34 4.75
CA TYR A 202 -13.60 1.76 4.80
C TYR A 202 -12.20 1.95 5.36
N LEU A 203 -11.39 2.76 4.66
CA LEU A 203 -10.03 3.12 5.03
C LEU A 203 -9.93 4.64 5.22
N LEU A 204 -9.30 5.03 6.32
CA LEU A 204 -8.89 6.42 6.55
C LEU A 204 -7.45 6.55 6.05
N LEU A 205 -7.27 7.24 4.93
CA LEU A 205 -5.96 7.57 4.36
C LEU A 205 -5.53 8.93 4.90
N THR A 206 -4.30 9.03 5.40
CA THR A 206 -3.74 10.27 5.96
C THR A 206 -2.29 10.46 5.51
N GLY A 207 -1.84 11.71 5.47
CA GLY A 207 -0.52 12.05 4.93
C GLY A 207 -0.40 11.66 3.46
N LEU A 208 -1.50 11.81 2.71
CA LEU A 208 -1.53 11.56 1.28
C LEU A 208 -0.52 12.47 0.58
N LYS A 209 0.11 11.99 -0.50
CA LYS A 209 0.98 12.84 -1.30
C LYS A 209 0.18 13.73 -2.24
N ALA A 210 0.70 14.92 -2.48
CA ALA A 210 0.19 15.85 -3.47
C ALA A 210 0.12 15.23 -4.88
N MET A 211 -0.85 15.69 -5.66
CA MET A 211 -0.92 15.43 -7.09
C MET A 211 0.27 16.08 -7.81
N VAL A 212 0.57 15.58 -9.01
CA VAL A 212 1.59 16.14 -9.89
C VAL A 212 0.91 17.01 -10.94
N GLY A 213 1.48 18.16 -11.24
CA GLY A 213 1.10 19.00 -12.38
C GLY A 213 2.32 19.65 -13.01
N ASP A 214 2.09 20.51 -13.99
CA ASP A 214 3.09 21.01 -14.96
C ASP A 214 4.35 21.67 -14.37
N ARG A 215 4.34 22.00 -13.07
CA ARG A 215 5.46 22.60 -12.33
C ARG A 215 5.89 21.78 -11.10
N GLY A 216 5.63 20.48 -11.12
CA GLY A 216 5.90 19.56 -10.02
C GLY A 216 4.66 19.31 -9.13
N LEU A 217 4.87 19.18 -7.83
CA LEU A 217 3.79 18.84 -6.90
C LEU A 217 2.81 20.02 -6.74
N LEU A 218 1.52 19.74 -6.91
CA LEU A 218 0.45 20.72 -6.74
C LEU A 218 0.23 21.04 -5.25
N PRO A 219 -0.27 22.23 -4.91
CA PRO A 219 -0.63 22.57 -3.54
C PRO A 219 -1.65 21.59 -2.96
N GLN A 220 -1.46 21.22 -1.70
CA GLN A 220 -2.36 20.33 -0.97
C GLN A 220 -2.97 21.09 0.22
N LYS A 221 -4.22 20.77 0.56
CA LYS A 221 -4.94 21.38 1.67
C LYS A 221 -5.27 20.32 2.72
N ASP A 222 -5.14 20.65 4.01
CA ASP A 222 -5.75 19.87 5.11
C ASP A 222 -7.22 20.27 5.30
N GLU A 223 -7.96 20.32 4.19
CA GLU A 223 -9.38 20.66 4.25
C GLU A 223 -10.20 19.41 4.53
N ARG A 224 -10.89 19.40 5.67
CA ARG A 224 -11.78 18.34 6.12
C ARG A 224 -13.21 18.85 6.04
N ASN A 225 -13.79 18.74 4.85
CA ASN A 225 -15.13 19.25 4.59
C ASN A 225 -16.23 18.37 5.22
N GLU A 226 -17.47 18.80 5.06
CA GLU A 226 -18.64 18.10 5.61
C GLU A 226 -18.72 16.64 5.14
N ASN A 227 -18.41 16.37 3.86
CA ASN A 227 -18.43 15.03 3.30
C ASN A 227 -17.37 14.12 3.95
N TYR A 228 -16.16 14.63 4.18
CA TYR A 228 -15.11 13.91 4.90
C TYR A 228 -15.59 13.50 6.31
N HIS A 229 -16.17 14.44 7.07
CA HIS A 229 -16.64 14.17 8.43
C HIS A 229 -17.80 13.17 8.47
N LYS A 230 -18.76 13.30 7.56
CA LYS A 230 -19.87 12.33 7.43
C LYS A 230 -19.36 10.93 7.08
N ALA A 231 -18.41 10.84 6.15
CA ALA A 231 -17.82 9.56 5.76
C ALA A 231 -17.03 8.92 6.91
N LEU A 232 -16.30 9.72 7.69
CA LEU A 232 -15.57 9.24 8.86
C LEU A 232 -16.51 8.67 9.93
N GLN A 233 -17.64 9.35 10.18
CA GLN A 233 -18.67 8.86 11.10
C GLN A 233 -19.31 7.56 10.60
N ALA A 234 -19.65 7.47 9.31
CA ALA A 234 -20.19 6.26 8.71
C ALA A 234 -19.21 5.08 8.80
N ALA A 235 -17.93 5.33 8.52
CA ALA A 235 -16.87 4.33 8.65
C ALA A 235 -16.70 3.85 10.10
N ALA A 236 -16.82 4.75 11.07
CA ALA A 236 -16.76 4.40 12.50
C ALA A 236 -17.96 3.56 12.93
N ALA A 237 -19.18 3.92 12.49
CA ALA A 237 -20.40 3.19 12.79
C ALA A 237 -20.40 1.75 12.25
N GLN A 238 -19.78 1.52 11.08
CA GLN A 238 -19.65 0.17 10.53
C GLN A 238 -18.61 -0.68 11.28
N LYS A 239 -17.52 -0.08 11.78
CA LYS A 239 -16.57 -0.79 12.64
C LYS A 239 -17.20 -1.24 13.97
N SER A 240 -18.16 -0.48 14.50
CA SER A 240 -18.90 -0.90 15.69
C SER A 240 -19.87 -2.06 15.42
N THR A 241 -20.57 -2.08 14.29
CA THR A 241 -21.52 -3.18 13.98
C THR A 241 -20.86 -4.52 13.64
N VAL A 242 -19.60 -4.55 13.20
CA VAL A 242 -18.85 -5.80 13.00
C VAL A 242 -18.41 -6.43 14.34
N LYS A 243 -18.09 -5.61 15.36
CA LYS A 243 -17.72 -6.13 16.69
C LYS A 243 -18.84 -6.89 17.39
N ASP A 244 -20.10 -6.53 17.17
CA ASP A 244 -21.24 -7.23 17.79
C ASP A 244 -21.60 -8.57 17.10
N ALA A 245 -21.10 -8.81 15.88
CA ALA A 245 -21.35 -10.04 15.14
C ALA A 245 -20.27 -11.13 15.38
N GLU A 246 -19.05 -10.74 15.74
CA GLU A 246 -17.91 -11.66 15.93
C GLU A 246 -17.75 -12.18 17.37
N GLU A 247 -18.29 -11.50 18.40
CA GLU A 247 -18.19 -11.96 19.80
C GLU A 247 -19.08 -13.17 20.17
N LYS A 248 -19.93 -13.65 19.25
CA LYS A 248 -20.75 -14.86 19.50
C LYS A 248 -20.10 -16.19 19.09
N ASN A 249 -18.92 -16.21 18.46
CA ASN A 249 -18.35 -17.44 17.89
C ASN A 249 -16.85 -17.72 18.19
N SER A 250 -16.28 -17.17 19.27
CA SER A 250 -14.93 -17.57 19.69
C SER A 250 -14.78 -17.71 21.20
N SER A 251 -15.46 -18.69 21.79
CA SER A 251 -15.04 -19.31 23.05
C SER A 251 -14.39 -20.66 22.75
N ILE A 252 -13.11 -20.66 22.39
CA ILE A 252 -12.27 -21.85 22.49
C ILE A 252 -11.21 -21.57 23.54
N SER A 253 -11.50 -22.13 24.72
CA SER A 253 -10.65 -22.19 25.90
C SER A 253 -9.36 -22.98 25.59
N ASN A 254 -8.21 -22.35 25.73
CA ASN A 254 -6.91 -23.04 25.82
C ASN A 254 -6.74 -23.54 27.27
N ASN A 255 -7.24 -24.74 27.57
CA ASN A 255 -6.81 -25.49 28.74
C ASN A 255 -5.77 -26.52 28.29
N ASN A 256 -4.50 -26.21 28.54
CA ASN A 256 -3.42 -27.19 28.54
C ASN A 256 -2.78 -27.16 29.92
N ASP A 257 -3.32 -27.96 30.85
CA ASP A 257 -2.58 -28.36 32.05
C ASP A 257 -2.25 -29.85 31.96
N TYR A 258 -0.94 -30.09 31.90
CA TYR A 258 -0.34 -31.41 31.81
C TYR A 258 -0.54 -32.19 33.11
N SER A 259 -1.13 -33.37 32.96
CA SER A 259 -1.08 -34.46 33.94
C SER A 259 0.37 -34.85 34.26
N ARG A 260 0.74 -34.75 35.54
CA ARG A 260 1.79 -35.57 36.16
C ARG A 260 1.34 -36.00 37.54
N GLY A 261 1.04 -37.29 37.66
CA GLY A 261 0.79 -37.95 38.93
C GLY A 261 2.10 -38.28 39.66
N TYR A 262 2.04 -38.17 40.98
CA TYR A 262 2.75 -39.04 41.92
C TYR A 262 1.84 -39.23 43.13
N GLY A 263 1.49 -40.48 43.42
CA GLY A 263 0.91 -40.85 44.70
C GLY A 263 2.00 -41.03 45.76
N ARG A 264 1.67 -40.78 47.04
CA ARG A 264 1.67 -41.79 48.13
C ARG A 264 1.41 -41.10 49.49
N SER A 265 0.47 -41.67 50.23
CA SER A 265 0.45 -41.90 51.69
C SER A 265 0.90 -40.82 52.68
N GLY A 266 0.02 -40.47 53.62
CA GLY A 266 0.40 -39.88 54.90
C GLY A 266 -0.79 -39.56 55.80
N VAL A 267 -0.97 -40.37 56.84
CA VAL A 267 -2.03 -40.35 57.87
C VAL A 267 -1.78 -39.25 58.93
N SER A 268 -2.85 -38.90 59.68
CA SER A 268 -2.91 -38.32 61.05
C SER A 268 -3.45 -36.88 61.06
N ARG A 269 -4.43 -36.47 61.86
CA ARG A 269 -5.18 -37.04 63.01
C ARG A 269 -6.57 -36.43 62.99
#